data_AF-A0A8E3S8N3-F1
#
_entry.id   AF-A0A8E3S8N3-F1
#
_cell.length_a   1.000
_cell.length_b   1.000
_cell.length_c   1.000
_cell.angle_alpha   90.00
_cell.angle_beta   90.00
_cell.angle_gamma   90.00
#
_symmetry.space_group_name_H-M   'P 1'
#
loop_
_entity.id
_entity.type
_entity.pdbx_description
1 polymer ?
#
loop_
_entity_poly.entity_id
_entity_poly.type
_entity_poly.pdbx_seq_one_letter_code
_entity_poly.pdbx_strand_id
1 'polypeptide(L)' 'MKGHSSDKKRQCSAEAVCFHFDIPNSGIISQWLQTFEKQGIDGLLPKPKGRPRMKPTYHRSTFE' A
#
# COMPACT_ATOMS: atom_id res chain seq x y z
N MET A 1 24.24 23.56 -16.53
CA MET A 1 23.30 22.85 -17.43
C MET A 1 22.62 21.79 -16.60
N LYS A 2 21.30 21.86 -16.41
CA LYS A 2 20.56 20.87 -15.61
C LYS A 2 20.52 19.56 -16.40
N GLY A 3 21.36 18.60 -16.05
CA GLY A 3 21.25 17.23 -16.53
C GLY A 3 20.01 16.61 -15.89
N HIS A 4 18.89 16.63 -16.60
CA HIS A 4 17.75 15.81 -16.22
C HIS A 4 18.18 14.36 -16.44
N SER A 5 18.72 13.73 -15.39
CA SER A 5 18.87 12.29 -15.30
C SER A 5 17.47 11.71 -15.44
N SER A 6 17.12 11.36 -16.68
CA SER A 6 15.95 10.57 -16.95
C SER A 6 16.32 9.18 -16.48
N ASP A 7 16.12 8.92 -15.19
CA ASP A 7 15.94 7.59 -14.65
C ASP A 7 14.89 6.93 -15.52
N LYS A 8 15.38 6.18 -16.51
CA LYS A 8 14.62 5.36 -17.41
C LYS A 8 13.96 4.30 -16.53
N LYS A 9 12.84 4.67 -15.88
CA LYS A 9 11.95 3.73 -15.22
C LYS A 9 11.75 2.62 -16.23
N ARG A 10 12.13 1.40 -15.88
CA ARG A 10 11.83 0.24 -16.71
C ARG A 10 10.30 0.20 -16.85
N GLN A 11 9.81 0.70 -17.97
CA GLN A 11 8.39 0.73 -18.30
C GLN A 11 8.00 -0.69 -18.70
N CYS A 12 7.89 -1.57 -17.72
CA CYS A 12 7.14 -2.80 -17.91
C CYS A 12 5.66 -2.39 -17.90
N SER A 13 4.91 -2.72 -18.96
CA SER A 13 3.47 -2.51 -18.96
C SER A 13 2.83 -3.35 -17.85
N ALA A 14 1.70 -2.88 -17.31
CA ALA A 14 0.97 -3.62 -16.28
C ALA A 14 0.61 -5.04 -16.76
N GLU A 15 0.36 -5.21 -18.06
CA GLU A 15 0.05 -6.50 -18.69
C GLU A 15 1.25 -7.46 -18.72
N ALA A 16 2.45 -6.96 -19.06
CA ALA A 16 3.66 -7.79 -19.05
C ALA A 16 3.98 -8.31 -17.65
N VAL A 17 3.77 -7.46 -16.63
CA VAL A 17 3.91 -7.84 -15.22
C VAL A 17 2.82 -8.85 -14.83
N CYS A 18 1.57 -8.60 -15.25
CA CYS A 18 0.44 -9.50 -15.02
C CYS A 18 0.73 -10.93 -15.52
N PHE A 19 1.22 -11.04 -16.76
CA PHE A 19 1.58 -12.32 -17.37
C PHE A 19 2.76 -12.99 -16.67
N HIS A 20 3.78 -12.22 -16.27
CA HIS A 20 4.97 -12.77 -15.62
C HIS A 20 4.69 -13.32 -14.21
N PHE A 21 3.80 -12.67 -13.46
CA PHE A 21 3.47 -13.04 -12.08
C PHE A 21 2.21 -13.91 -11.96
N ASP A 22 1.64 -14.37 -13.08
CA ASP A 22 0.37 -15.12 -13.12
C ASP A 22 -0.76 -14.41 -12.36
N ILE A 23 -0.80 -13.09 -12.48
CA ILE A 23 -1.86 -12.28 -11.90
C ILE A 23 -2.98 -12.22 -12.95
N PRO A 24 -4.25 -12.41 -12.56
CA PRO A 24 -5.35 -12.44 -13.53
C PRO A 24 -5.79 -11.04 -13.97
N ASN A 25 -5.44 -9.99 -13.22
CA ASN A 25 -5.93 -8.64 -13.44
C ASN A 25 -4.80 -7.61 -13.37
N SER A 26 -4.56 -6.93 -14.50
CA SER A 26 -3.58 -5.85 -14.62
C SER A 26 -3.92 -4.64 -13.73
N GLY A 27 -5.19 -4.49 -13.35
CA GLY A 27 -5.64 -3.50 -12.36
C GLY A 27 -4.98 -3.64 -10.99
N ILE A 28 -4.57 -4.86 -10.59
CA ILE A 28 -3.83 -5.09 -9.34
C ILE A 28 -2.46 -4.40 -9.40
N ILE A 29 -1.75 -4.54 -10.52
CA ILE A 29 -0.46 -3.89 -10.74
C ILE A 29 -0.61 -2.38 -10.76
N SER A 30 -1.62 -1.86 -11.47
CA SER A 30 -1.92 -0.42 -11.49
C SER A 30 -2.24 0.13 -10.10
N GLN A 31 -2.94 -0.64 -9.27
CA GLN A 31 -3.24 -0.25 -7.89
C GLN A 31 -1.98 -0.25 -7.03
N TRP A 32 -1.10 -1.27 -7.15
CA TRP A 32 0.16 -1.31 -6.42
C TRP A 32 1.08 -0.14 -6.81
N LEU A 33 1.17 0.18 -8.11
CA LEU A 33 1.95 1.33 -8.58
C LEU A 33 1.43 2.63 -7.98
N GLN A 34 0.12 2.88 -8.04
CA GLN A 34 -0.47 4.08 -7.44
C GLN A 34 -0.28 4.14 -5.92
N THR A 35 -0.41 3.01 -5.23
CA THR A 35 -0.21 2.93 -3.79
C THR A 35 1.26 3.21 -3.44
N PHE A 36 2.19 2.67 -4.22
CA PHE A 36 3.62 2.92 -4.06
C PHE A 36 3.99 4.38 -4.33
N GLU A 37 3.41 5.02 -5.36
CA GLU A 37 3.65 6.44 -5.63
C GLU A 37 3.14 7.35 -4.51
N LYS A 38 2.08 6.94 -3.80
CA LYS A 38 1.47 7.73 -2.71
C LYS A 38 2.11 7.49 -1.34
N GLN A 39 2.44 6.24 -1.04
CA GLN A 39 2.80 5.79 0.32
C GLN A 39 4.19 5.10 0.35
N GLY A 40 4.89 5.01 -0.78
CA GLY A 40 6.13 4.24 -0.88
C GLY A 40 5.93 2.76 -0.59
N ILE A 41 6.96 2.12 -0.04
CA ILE A 41 6.94 0.71 0.31
C ILE A 41 5.91 0.40 1.41
N ASP A 42 5.67 1.34 2.33
CA ASP A 42 4.74 1.17 3.46
C ASP A 42 3.29 0.95 3.00
N GLY A 43 2.93 1.51 1.84
CA GLY A 43 1.62 1.30 1.23
C GLY A 43 1.40 -0.12 0.72
N LEU A 44 2.47 -0.84 0.40
CA LEU A 44 2.44 -2.23 -0.06
C LEU A 44 2.55 -3.24 1.09
N LEU A 45 2.94 -2.78 2.29
CA LEU A 45 3.01 -3.65 3.46
C LEU A 45 1.60 -4.04 3.96
N PRO A 46 1.42 -5.29 4.42
CA PRO A 46 0.13 -5.73 4.94
C PRO A 46 -0.24 -4.93 6.19
N LYS A 47 -1.41 -4.29 6.16
CA LYS A 47 -1.94 -3.58 7.33
C LYS A 47 -2.42 -4.57 8.38
N PRO A 48 -2.22 -4.30 9.69
CA PRO A 48 -2.72 -5.15 10.75
C PRO A 48 -4.24 -5.32 10.60
N LYS A 49 -4.65 -6.58 10.46
CA LYS A 49 -6.05 -6.94 10.21
C LYS A 49 -6.80 -6.95 11.55
N GLY A 50 -7.89 -6.19 11.63
CA GLY A 50 -8.80 -6.19 12.78
C GLY A 50 -9.02 -4.80 13.39
N ARG A 51 -10.08 -4.69 14.21
CA ARG A 51 -10.36 -3.47 14.98
C ARG A 51 -9.35 -3.37 16.11
N PRO A 52 -8.77 -2.18 16.40
CA PRO A 52 -7.97 -2.00 17.60
C PRO A 52 -8.79 -2.40 18.84
N ARG A 53 -8.14 -3.10 19.77
CA ARG A 53 -8.76 -3.52 21.03
C ARG A 53 -9.24 -2.27 21.80
N MET A 54 -10.52 -2.23 22.16
CA MET A 54 -11.06 -1.17 23.00
C MET A 54 -10.36 -1.19 24.36
N LYS A 55 -9.96 -0.01 24.85
CA LYS A 55 -9.46 0.12 26.22
C LYS A 55 -10.64 -0.10 27.18
N PRO A 56 -10.50 -0.94 28.23
CA PRO A 56 -11.56 -1.06 29.23
C PRO A 56 -11.67 0.25 30.00
N THR A 57 -12.84 0.88 29.96
CA THR A 57 -13.16 2.02 30.81
C THR A 57 -13.64 1.48 32.15
N TYR A 58 -12.80 1.56 33.18
CA TYR A 58 -13.26 1.36 34.55
C TYR A 58 -14.09 2.59 34.93
N HIS A 59 -15.41 2.49 34.84
CA HIS A 59 -16.26 3.52 35.44
C HIS A 59 -16.06 3.43 36.95
N ARG A 60 -15.49 4.49 37.54
CA ARG A 60 -15.37 4.63 38.98
C ARG A 60 -16.76 4.98 39.50
N SER A 61 -17.53 3.97 39.89
CA SER A 61 -18.77 4.17 40.65
C SER A 61 -18.38 4.64 42.04
N THR A 62 -18.26 5.94 42.22
CA THR A 62 -18.27 6.53 43.56
C THR A 62 -19.69 6.36 44.08
N PHE A 63 -19.88 5.42 44.99
CA PHE A 63 -21.06 5.36 45.84
C PHE A 63 -20.85 6.46 46.89
N GLU A 64 -21.58 7.56 46.77
CA GLU A 64 -21.80 8.56 47.84
C GLU A 64 -23.14 8.24 48.52
#